data_AF-A0A943Y4C1-F1
#
_entry.id   AF-A0A943Y4C1-F1
#
_cell.length_a   1.000
_cell.length_b   1.000
_cell.length_c   1.000
_cell.angle_alpha   90.00
_cell.angle_beta   90.00
_cell.angle_gamma   90.00
#
_symmetry.space_group_name_H-M   'P 1'
#
loop_
_entity.id
_entity.type
_entity.pdbx_description
1 polymer ?
#
loop_
_entity_poly.entity_id
_entity_poly.type
_entity_poly.pdbx_seq_one_letter_code
_entity_poly.pdbx_strand_id
1 'polypeptide(L)'
;MAKSTKSQSVARVPEEGRAKALEAVMAQIDKNYGKGAVMRLGDKETTTTEVISTGAIALDAALGIGGLPRGRVIEIYGPESSGKTTVALHAVANVQKAGGVAAFIDAEHALDPIYAAKLGVDIDQLLVSQPDTGEQALEIMDMLVGSGAVDIVVVDSVAALVPRAEIEGDMGDSHVGLQARLMSQALRKITGRLSATGTTAIFINQLREKIGVFFGSPETTTGGKALKFYASVRIDIRRIETLKDGANPIGNRTRAKVVKNKMAPPFKQAEFDILYGEGISVEGGILDLAVENDIVKKSGAWFTYDGEQLGQGRENVRKLLKDNPELTEELQYKVLVKLGIIEEEPTEEAAEVEGTENDPLDELAEEF
;
A
#
# COMPACT_ATOMS: atom_id res chain seq x y z
N MET A 1 -39.79 -41.02 12.48
CA MET A 1 -40.47 -39.83 13.02
C MET A 1 -39.60 -38.61 12.72
N ALA A 2 -40.02 -37.76 11.78
CA ALA A 2 -39.30 -36.54 11.40
C ALA A 2 -39.63 -35.40 12.38
N LYS A 3 -38.61 -34.76 12.96
CA LYS A 3 -38.80 -33.53 13.75
C LYS A 3 -38.98 -32.36 12.78
N SER A 4 -40.19 -31.80 12.79
CA SER A 4 -40.55 -30.56 12.09
C SER A 4 -39.78 -29.37 12.67
N THR A 5 -38.93 -28.75 11.86
CA THR A 5 -38.33 -27.44 12.13
C THR A 5 -39.38 -26.37 11.84
N LYS A 6 -40.04 -25.85 12.88
CA LYS A 6 -40.90 -24.66 12.75
C LYS A 6 -40.04 -23.45 12.38
N SER A 7 -40.20 -22.95 11.16
CA SER A 7 -39.75 -21.61 10.77
C SER A 7 -40.48 -20.59 11.65
N GLN A 8 -39.74 -19.92 12.55
CA GLN A 8 -40.28 -18.78 13.30
C GLN A 8 -40.35 -17.58 12.35
N SER A 9 -41.58 -17.16 12.02
CA SER A 9 -41.81 -15.89 11.33
C SER A 9 -41.38 -14.74 12.25
N VAL A 10 -40.33 -14.02 11.89
CA VAL A 10 -39.85 -12.86 12.65
C VAL A 10 -40.75 -11.67 12.32
N ALA A 11 -41.69 -11.34 13.21
CA ALA A 11 -42.48 -10.11 13.11
C ALA A 11 -41.61 -8.90 13.44
N ARG A 12 -41.80 -7.79 12.70
CA ARG A 12 -41.09 -6.52 12.93
C ARG A 12 -41.52 -5.93 14.28
N VAL A 13 -40.54 -5.64 15.16
CA VAL A 13 -40.80 -5.03 16.46
C VAL A 13 -41.38 -3.61 16.27
N PRO A 14 -42.43 -3.21 17.02
CA PRO A 14 -42.96 -1.86 17.03
C PRO A 14 -41.90 -0.81 17.36
N GLU A 15 -42.05 0.40 16.82
CA GLU A 15 -41.03 1.45 16.85
C GLU A 15 -40.59 1.84 18.27
N GLU A 16 -41.54 1.98 19.19
CA GLU A 16 -41.31 2.34 20.61
C GLU A 16 -40.45 1.33 21.38
N GLY A 17 -40.41 0.05 20.97
CA GLY A 17 -39.63 -1.01 21.63
C GLY A 17 -38.35 -1.41 20.90
N ARG A 18 -38.14 -0.86 19.70
CA ARG A 18 -37.12 -1.34 18.76
C ARG A 18 -35.69 -1.04 19.23
N ALA A 19 -35.47 0.14 19.82
CA ALA A 19 -34.16 0.53 20.34
C ALA A 19 -33.71 -0.39 21.48
N LYS A 20 -34.59 -0.64 22.46
CA LYS A 20 -34.31 -1.52 23.59
C LYS A 20 -34.09 -2.97 23.18
N ALA A 21 -34.89 -3.47 22.23
CA ALA A 21 -34.68 -4.80 21.66
C ALA A 21 -33.34 -4.92 20.92
N LEU A 22 -32.96 -3.87 20.18
CA LEU A 22 -31.68 -3.81 19.47
C LEU A 22 -30.50 -3.79 20.46
N GLU A 23 -30.55 -2.97 21.51
CA GLU A 23 -29.51 -2.93 22.55
C GLU A 23 -29.34 -4.27 23.27
N ALA A 24 -30.44 -4.93 23.62
CA ALA A 24 -30.38 -6.26 24.23
C ALA A 24 -29.71 -7.29 23.31
N VAL A 25 -30.01 -7.24 22.01
CA VAL A 25 -29.38 -8.11 21.00
C VAL A 25 -27.90 -7.75 20.83
N MET A 26 -27.54 -6.47 20.77
CA MET A 26 -26.15 -6.01 20.69
C MET A 26 -25.34 -6.48 21.90
N ALA A 27 -25.86 -6.30 23.12
CA ALA A 27 -25.22 -6.77 24.35
C ALA A 27 -25.07 -8.30 24.38
N GLN A 28 -26.08 -9.03 23.90
CA GLN A 28 -26.02 -10.49 23.79
C GLN A 28 -24.98 -10.95 22.76
N ILE A 29 -24.83 -10.22 21.65
CA ILE A 29 -23.82 -10.48 20.63
C ILE A 29 -22.42 -10.21 21.21
N ASP A 30 -22.21 -9.07 21.88
CA ASP A 30 -20.92 -8.77 22.51
C ASP A 30 -20.53 -9.81 23.57
N LYS A 31 -21.50 -10.28 24.37
CA LYS A 31 -21.28 -11.33 25.37
C LYS A 31 -20.85 -12.66 24.74
N ASN A 32 -21.41 -13.01 23.58
CA ASN A 32 -21.18 -14.30 22.94
C ASN A 32 -19.95 -14.30 22.01
N TYR A 33 -19.63 -13.15 21.41
CA TYR A 33 -18.65 -13.04 20.32
C TYR A 33 -17.52 -12.02 20.59
N GLY A 34 -17.51 -11.40 21.76
CA GLY A 34 -16.52 -10.40 22.18
C GLY A 34 -17.01 -8.96 21.97
N LYS A 35 -16.49 -8.03 22.79
CA LYS A 35 -16.83 -6.61 22.68
C LYS A 35 -16.50 -6.09 21.28
N GLY A 36 -17.45 -5.38 20.66
CA GLY A 36 -17.28 -4.80 19.34
C GLY A 36 -17.59 -5.76 18.20
N ALA A 37 -18.17 -6.93 18.49
CA ALA A 37 -18.61 -7.87 17.45
C ALA A 37 -19.71 -7.27 16.55
N VAL A 38 -20.55 -6.39 17.10
CA VAL A 38 -21.50 -5.56 16.34
C VAL A 38 -21.50 -4.15 16.92
N MET A 39 -21.23 -3.17 16.06
CA MET A 39 -21.22 -1.74 16.39
C MET A 39 -21.97 -0.94 15.33
N ARG A 40 -22.45 0.27 15.69
CA ARG A 40 -22.97 1.17 14.67
C ARG A 40 -21.80 1.76 13.89
N LEU A 41 -21.98 1.92 12.59
CA LEU A 41 -20.90 2.37 11.71
C LEU A 41 -20.42 3.80 12.06
N GLY A 42 -21.31 4.66 12.56
CA GLY A 42 -20.99 6.02 12.99
C GLY A 42 -20.45 6.14 14.42
N ASP A 43 -20.48 5.07 15.22
CA ASP A 43 -19.87 5.05 16.57
C ASP A 43 -18.37 4.74 16.49
N LYS A 44 -17.88 4.36 15.30
CA LYS A 44 -16.46 4.32 15.01
C LYS A 44 -16.00 5.76 14.89
N GLU A 45 -15.20 6.25 15.84
CA GLU A 45 -14.37 7.43 15.58
C GLU A 45 -13.77 7.25 14.19
N THR A 46 -13.85 8.27 13.34
CA THR A 46 -13.28 8.29 12.00
C THR A 46 -11.78 8.05 12.11
N THR A 47 -11.39 6.78 12.24
CA THR A 47 -10.01 6.38 12.41
C THR A 47 -9.39 6.60 11.05
N THR A 48 -8.48 7.57 10.96
CA THR A 48 -7.60 7.72 9.81
C THR A 48 -7.02 6.35 9.51
N THR A 49 -7.11 5.93 8.24
CA THR A 49 -6.59 4.61 7.86
C THR A 49 -5.08 4.66 8.03
N GLU A 50 -4.53 3.85 8.94
CA GLU A 50 -3.09 3.74 9.06
C GLU A 50 -2.49 3.12 7.79
N VAL A 51 -1.38 3.70 7.34
CA VAL A 51 -0.72 3.33 6.09
C VAL A 51 0.77 3.07 6.26
N ILE A 52 1.32 2.36 5.29
CA ILE A 52 2.76 2.12 5.11
C ILE A 52 3.16 2.82 3.80
N SER A 53 4.12 3.74 3.86
CA SER A 53 4.62 4.38 2.64
C SER A 53 5.24 3.34 1.69
N THR A 54 4.97 3.49 0.40
CA THR A 54 5.59 2.66 -0.65
C THR A 54 7.03 3.06 -0.96
N GLY A 55 7.51 4.19 -0.43
CA GLY A 55 8.78 4.81 -0.82
C GLY A 55 8.71 5.59 -2.13
N ALA A 56 7.62 5.48 -2.89
CA ALA A 56 7.34 6.30 -4.06
C ALA A 56 6.23 7.29 -3.73
N ILE A 57 6.57 8.56 -3.50
CA ILE A 57 5.61 9.62 -3.17
C ILE A 57 4.46 9.73 -4.18
N ALA A 58 4.76 9.56 -5.48
CA ALA A 58 3.75 9.56 -6.53
C ALA A 58 2.76 8.38 -6.39
N LEU A 59 3.25 7.20 -5.98
CA LEU A 59 2.41 6.03 -5.75
C LEU A 59 1.56 6.20 -4.49
N ASP A 60 2.14 6.73 -3.41
CA ASP A 60 1.42 7.06 -2.17
C ASP A 60 0.26 8.04 -2.43
N ALA A 61 0.51 9.07 -3.25
CA ALA A 61 -0.52 9.99 -3.73
C ALA A 61 -1.58 9.31 -4.61
N ALA A 62 -1.17 8.44 -5.54
CA ALA A 62 -2.08 7.71 -6.40
C ALA A 62 -2.95 6.70 -5.63
N LEU A 63 -2.47 6.20 -4.48
CA LEU A 63 -3.27 5.36 -3.58
C LEU A 63 -4.38 6.15 -2.87
N GLY A 64 -4.26 7.47 -2.79
CA GLY A 64 -5.29 8.37 -2.27
C GLY A 64 -5.49 8.35 -0.75
N ILE A 65 -4.74 7.50 -0.06
CA ILE A 65 -4.68 7.41 1.41
C ILE A 65 -3.25 7.60 1.93
N GLY A 66 -2.30 7.99 1.06
CA GLY A 66 -0.91 8.24 1.43
C GLY A 66 -0.03 6.99 1.56
N GLY A 67 -0.53 5.79 1.22
CA GLY A 67 0.28 4.57 1.24
C GLY A 67 -0.52 3.27 1.20
N LEU A 68 0.14 2.16 1.51
CA LEU A 68 -0.48 0.84 1.59
C LEU A 68 -1.26 0.69 2.91
N PRO A 69 -2.53 0.30 2.89
CA PRO A 69 -3.34 0.24 4.10
C PRO A 69 -2.94 -0.91 5.02
N ARG A 70 -2.79 -0.62 6.33
CA ARG A 70 -2.53 -1.62 7.38
C ARG A 70 -3.68 -2.62 7.53
N GLY A 71 -3.34 -3.85 7.91
CA GLY A 71 -4.29 -4.94 8.13
C GLY A 71 -4.93 -5.51 6.87
N ARG A 72 -4.39 -5.23 5.67
CA ARG A 72 -4.99 -5.59 4.38
C ARG A 72 -4.07 -6.42 3.50
N VAL A 73 -4.70 -7.11 2.55
CA VAL A 73 -4.02 -7.82 1.45
C VAL A 73 -3.79 -6.86 0.28
N ILE A 74 -2.56 -6.78 -0.19
CA ILE A 74 -2.12 -6.01 -1.35
C ILE A 74 -1.57 -6.99 -2.39
N GLU A 75 -1.91 -6.79 -3.66
CA GLU A 75 -1.27 -7.53 -4.77
C GLU A 75 -0.47 -6.55 -5.64
N ILE A 76 0.82 -6.82 -5.81
CA ILE A 76 1.69 -6.11 -6.73
C ILE A 76 2.05 -7.07 -7.86
N TYR A 77 1.66 -6.74 -9.09
CA TYR A 77 1.87 -7.62 -10.23
C TYR A 77 2.34 -6.88 -11.46
N GLY A 78 2.92 -7.60 -12.41
CA GLY A 78 3.48 -7.01 -13.62
C GLY A 78 4.53 -7.91 -14.28
N PRO A 79 5.11 -7.45 -15.41
CA PRO A 79 6.17 -8.17 -16.11
C PRO A 79 7.40 -8.43 -15.21
N GLU A 80 8.29 -9.31 -15.66
CA GLU A 80 9.60 -9.47 -15.05
C GLU A 80 10.39 -8.16 -15.10
N SER A 81 11.26 -7.94 -14.11
CA SER A 81 12.09 -6.73 -13.99
C SER A 81 11.31 -5.40 -14.01
N SER A 82 10.00 -5.41 -13.69
CA SER A 82 9.19 -4.18 -13.63
C SER A 82 9.35 -3.40 -12.32
N GLY A 83 10.03 -3.95 -11.31
CA GLY A 83 10.23 -3.29 -10.01
C GLY A 83 9.28 -3.74 -8.89
N LYS A 84 8.56 -4.87 -9.06
CA LYS A 84 7.64 -5.41 -8.05
C LYS A 84 8.31 -5.64 -6.69
N THR A 85 9.40 -6.39 -6.68
CA THR A 85 10.19 -6.70 -5.48
C THR A 85 10.82 -5.44 -4.90
N THR A 86 11.31 -4.52 -5.75
CA THR A 86 11.84 -3.22 -5.29
C THR A 86 10.79 -2.42 -4.51
N VAL A 87 9.56 -2.27 -5.02
CA VAL A 87 8.48 -1.57 -4.29
C VAL A 87 8.14 -2.28 -2.98
N ALA A 88 8.09 -3.61 -2.97
CA ALA A 88 7.84 -4.36 -1.75
C ALA A 88 8.96 -4.19 -0.70
N LEU A 89 10.22 -4.18 -1.13
CA LEU A 89 11.38 -3.97 -0.25
C LEU A 89 11.42 -2.53 0.30
N HIS A 90 11.02 -1.52 -0.47
CA HIS A 90 10.87 -0.16 0.08
C HIS A 90 9.76 -0.09 1.13
N ALA A 91 8.62 -0.77 0.92
CA ALA A 91 7.58 -0.85 1.95
C ALA A 91 8.09 -1.55 3.22
N VAL A 92 8.90 -2.61 3.08
CA VAL A 92 9.57 -3.28 4.20
C VAL A 92 10.55 -2.33 4.92
N ALA A 93 11.43 -1.64 4.19
CA ALA A 93 12.37 -0.69 4.75
C ALA A 93 11.67 0.43 5.52
N ASN A 94 10.56 0.96 5.00
CA ASN A 94 9.77 2.00 5.66
C ASN A 94 9.11 1.49 6.96
N VAL A 95 8.64 0.24 6.99
CA VAL A 95 8.13 -0.36 8.23
C VAL A 95 9.22 -0.51 9.27
N GLN A 96 10.39 -1.02 8.89
CA GLN A 96 11.53 -1.17 9.79
C GLN A 96 12.04 0.17 10.31
N LYS A 97 12.10 1.19 9.45
CA LYS A 97 12.46 2.57 9.84
C LYS A 97 11.48 3.15 10.88
N ALA A 98 10.21 2.75 10.83
CA ALA A 98 9.20 3.11 11.82
C ALA A 98 9.23 2.22 13.09
N GLY A 99 10.24 1.35 13.24
CA GLY A 99 10.37 0.43 14.38
C GLY A 99 9.50 -0.82 14.31
N GLY A 100 8.85 -1.07 13.17
CA GLY A 100 8.00 -2.24 12.95
C GLY A 100 8.78 -3.48 12.51
N VAL A 101 8.13 -4.64 12.59
CA VAL A 101 8.73 -5.94 12.25
C VAL A 101 8.27 -6.37 10.86
N ALA A 102 9.23 -6.78 10.03
CA ALA A 102 8.96 -7.25 8.67
C ALA A 102 9.32 -8.72 8.48
N ALA A 103 8.52 -9.41 7.65
CA ALA A 103 8.80 -10.76 7.21
C ALA A 103 8.74 -10.88 5.68
N PHE A 104 9.57 -11.76 5.12
CA PHE A 104 9.68 -12.01 3.70
C PHE A 104 9.65 -13.53 3.44
N ILE A 105 8.63 -13.98 2.72
CA ILE A 105 8.48 -15.36 2.25
C ILE A 105 9.02 -15.41 0.82
N ASP A 106 10.29 -15.80 0.69
CA ASP A 106 11.03 -15.89 -0.58
C ASP A 106 10.80 -17.28 -1.19
N ALA A 107 9.65 -17.44 -1.85
CA ALA A 107 9.30 -18.65 -2.59
C ALA A 107 10.02 -18.75 -3.95
N GLU A 108 10.50 -17.64 -4.51
CA GLU A 108 11.32 -17.64 -5.73
C GLU A 108 12.80 -17.95 -5.47
N HIS A 109 13.25 -17.98 -4.20
CA HIS A 109 14.65 -18.15 -3.81
C HIS A 109 15.59 -17.13 -4.49
N ALA A 110 15.09 -15.91 -4.68
CA ALA A 110 15.72 -14.89 -5.52
C ALA A 110 16.00 -13.58 -4.77
N LEU A 111 15.75 -13.54 -3.45
CA LEU A 111 16.04 -12.36 -2.65
C LEU A 111 17.56 -12.13 -2.53
N ASP A 112 18.03 -10.97 -2.98
CA ASP A 112 19.42 -10.52 -2.81
C ASP A 112 19.55 -9.64 -1.55
N PRO A 113 20.22 -10.12 -0.48
CA PRO A 113 20.40 -9.36 0.75
C PRO A 113 21.20 -8.07 0.56
N ILE A 114 22.18 -8.06 -0.37
CA ILE A 114 23.01 -6.89 -0.64
C ILE A 114 22.16 -5.80 -1.29
N TYR A 115 21.32 -6.19 -2.26
CA TYR A 115 20.39 -5.25 -2.87
C TYR A 115 19.36 -4.73 -1.87
N ALA A 116 18.75 -5.61 -1.07
CA ALA A 116 17.80 -5.21 -0.04
C ALA A 116 18.41 -4.22 0.97
N ALA A 117 19.65 -4.46 1.42
CA ALA A 117 20.37 -3.56 2.33
C ALA A 117 20.54 -2.16 1.73
N LYS A 118 20.86 -2.08 0.44
CA LYS A 118 20.98 -0.79 -0.28
C LYS A 118 19.65 -0.04 -0.39
N LEU A 119 18.52 -0.75 -0.36
CA LEU A 119 17.18 -0.15 -0.32
C LEU A 119 16.77 0.32 1.09
N GLY A 120 17.64 0.16 2.09
CA GLY A 120 17.38 0.55 3.47
C GLY A 120 16.70 -0.52 4.31
N VAL A 121 16.66 -1.78 3.84
CA VAL A 121 16.17 -2.91 4.62
C VAL A 121 17.21 -3.29 5.68
N ASP A 122 16.79 -3.38 6.93
CA ASP A 122 17.60 -3.96 8.01
C ASP A 122 17.60 -5.49 7.86
N ILE A 123 18.69 -6.01 7.31
CA ILE A 123 18.85 -7.44 7.02
C ILE A 123 18.96 -8.28 8.29
N ASP A 124 19.53 -7.73 9.36
CA ASP A 124 19.73 -8.47 10.60
C ASP A 124 18.40 -8.70 11.34
N GLN A 125 17.42 -7.81 11.14
CA GLN A 125 16.08 -7.89 11.74
C GLN A 125 15.00 -8.46 10.79
N LEU A 126 15.30 -8.63 9.50
CA LEU A 126 14.32 -9.14 8.54
C LEU A 126 14.08 -10.65 8.74
N LEU A 127 12.84 -11.03 9.05
CA LEU A 127 12.47 -12.44 9.11
C LEU A 127 12.34 -13.01 7.69
N VAL A 128 13.23 -13.91 7.28
CA VAL A 128 13.17 -14.54 5.96
C VAL A 128 12.80 -16.01 6.08
N SER A 129 11.88 -16.46 5.22
CA SER A 129 11.53 -17.87 5.05
C SER A 129 11.66 -18.27 3.59
N GLN A 130 12.33 -19.39 3.34
CA GLN A 130 12.47 -20.03 2.04
C GLN A 130 11.74 -21.38 2.07
N PRO A 131 10.43 -21.42 1.79
CA PRO A 131 9.62 -22.61 1.92
C PRO A 131 9.80 -23.57 0.73
N ASP A 132 9.66 -24.87 0.98
CA ASP A 132 9.69 -25.94 -0.01
C ASP A 132 8.34 -26.08 -0.76
N THR A 133 7.21 -25.74 -0.11
CA THR A 133 5.87 -25.87 -0.72
C THR A 133 5.00 -24.63 -0.49
N GLY A 134 4.02 -24.44 -1.36
CA GLY A 134 3.03 -23.36 -1.24
C GLY A 134 2.19 -23.46 0.04
N GLU A 135 1.86 -24.66 0.51
CA GLU A 135 1.19 -24.86 1.80
C GLU A 135 2.05 -24.36 2.95
N GLN A 136 3.33 -24.78 2.99
CA GLN A 136 4.27 -24.38 4.03
C GLN A 136 4.45 -22.86 4.06
N ALA A 137 4.61 -22.23 2.90
CA ALA A 137 4.71 -20.78 2.76
C ALA A 137 3.52 -20.05 3.42
N LEU A 138 2.30 -20.50 3.12
CA LEU A 138 1.06 -19.88 3.62
C LEU A 138 0.79 -20.21 5.08
N GLU A 139 1.23 -21.37 5.58
CA GLU A 139 1.18 -21.72 6.99
C GLU A 139 2.15 -20.87 7.83
N ILE A 140 3.39 -20.69 7.36
CA ILE A 140 4.37 -19.80 8.00
C ILE A 140 3.82 -18.37 8.05
N MET A 141 3.26 -17.88 6.94
CA MET A 141 2.58 -16.58 6.90
C MET A 141 1.44 -16.49 7.93
N ASP A 142 0.58 -17.51 8.04
CA ASP A 142 -0.54 -17.53 9.00
C ASP A 142 -0.07 -17.55 10.47
N MET A 143 1.06 -18.20 10.75
CA MET A 143 1.69 -18.21 12.08
C MET A 143 2.29 -16.85 12.42
N LEU A 144 3.03 -16.24 11.48
CA LEU A 144 3.64 -14.93 11.65
C LEU A 144 2.57 -13.85 11.88
N VAL A 145 1.54 -13.80 11.04
CA VAL A 145 0.40 -12.89 11.22
C VAL A 145 -0.33 -13.20 12.52
N GLY A 146 -0.56 -14.48 12.83
CA GLY A 146 -1.26 -14.90 14.05
C GLY A 146 -0.54 -14.54 15.35
N SER A 147 0.78 -14.31 15.31
CA SER A 147 1.56 -13.86 16.47
C SER A 147 1.23 -12.43 16.90
N GLY A 148 0.70 -11.60 15.98
CA GLY A 148 0.48 -10.17 16.20
C GLY A 148 1.77 -9.35 16.30
N ALA A 149 2.95 -9.96 16.07
CA ALA A 149 4.25 -9.31 16.21
C ALA A 149 4.83 -8.79 14.88
N VAL A 150 4.16 -9.03 13.74
CA VAL A 150 4.63 -8.65 12.41
C VAL A 150 3.75 -7.54 11.83
N ASP A 151 4.34 -6.46 11.36
CA ASP A 151 3.65 -5.31 10.76
C ASP A 151 3.44 -5.48 9.25
N ILE A 152 4.38 -6.15 8.57
CA ILE A 152 4.33 -6.41 7.14
C ILE A 152 4.87 -7.79 6.80
N VAL A 153 4.16 -8.51 5.92
CA VAL A 153 4.63 -9.76 5.34
C VAL A 153 4.58 -9.68 3.82
N VAL A 154 5.70 -9.99 3.16
CA VAL A 154 5.79 -10.06 1.69
C VAL A 154 5.88 -11.52 1.27
N VAL A 155 5.16 -11.90 0.22
CA VAL A 155 5.26 -13.21 -0.44
C VAL A 155 5.74 -13.01 -1.86
N ASP A 156 6.98 -13.42 -2.14
CA ASP A 156 7.64 -13.32 -3.45
C ASP A 156 7.95 -14.73 -3.99
N SER A 157 7.12 -15.31 -4.87
CA SER A 157 5.88 -14.78 -5.43
C SER A 157 4.77 -15.83 -5.44
N VAL A 158 3.54 -15.39 -5.69
CA VAL A 158 2.36 -16.27 -5.80
C VAL A 158 2.58 -17.36 -6.85
N ALA A 159 3.32 -17.07 -7.92
CA ALA A 159 3.57 -18.04 -8.98
C ALA A 159 4.41 -19.22 -8.47
N ALA A 160 5.29 -18.99 -7.49
CA ALA A 160 6.15 -20.00 -6.88
C ALA A 160 5.51 -20.73 -5.69
N LEU A 161 4.26 -20.43 -5.32
CA LEU A 161 3.50 -21.18 -4.31
C LEU A 161 3.00 -22.50 -4.90
N VAL A 162 3.90 -23.42 -5.20
CA VAL A 162 3.61 -24.71 -5.83
C VAL A 162 3.10 -25.69 -4.76
N PRO A 163 1.91 -26.28 -4.93
CA PRO A 163 1.38 -27.26 -3.97
C PRO A 163 2.28 -28.50 -3.85
N ARG A 164 2.37 -29.09 -2.66
CA ARG A 164 3.18 -30.30 -2.42
C ARG A 164 2.93 -31.43 -3.42
N ALA A 165 1.65 -31.69 -3.72
CA ALA A 165 1.28 -32.77 -4.64
C ALA A 165 1.78 -32.53 -6.08
N GLU A 166 2.03 -31.29 -6.48
CA GLU A 166 2.61 -30.95 -7.78
C GLU A 166 4.14 -31.08 -7.78
N ILE A 167 4.79 -30.85 -6.62
CA ILE A 167 6.24 -31.03 -6.44
C ILE A 167 6.62 -32.52 -6.37
N GLU A 168 5.81 -33.32 -5.68
CA GLU A 168 6.02 -34.77 -5.54
C GLU A 168 5.52 -35.58 -6.75
N GLY A 169 4.73 -34.96 -7.63
CA GLY A 169 4.20 -35.58 -8.85
C GLY A 169 5.23 -35.65 -9.98
N ASP A 170 4.95 -36.47 -10.99
CA ASP A 170 5.82 -36.58 -12.16
C ASP A 170 5.58 -35.43 -13.15
N MET A 171 6.62 -35.06 -13.92
CA MET A 171 6.49 -34.06 -14.97
C MET A 171 5.45 -34.50 -16.01
N GLY A 172 4.37 -33.72 -16.13
CA GLY A 172 3.26 -34.01 -17.04
C GLY A 172 1.98 -34.47 -16.33
N ASP A 173 2.04 -34.70 -15.01
CA ASP A 173 0.85 -34.97 -14.21
C ASP A 173 -0.10 -33.77 -14.18
N SER A 174 -1.40 -34.06 -14.24
CA SER A 174 -2.44 -33.05 -14.35
C SER A 174 -2.97 -32.64 -12.98
N HIS A 175 -2.46 -31.52 -12.46
CA HIS A 175 -2.89 -30.93 -11.18
C HIS A 175 -3.78 -29.69 -11.39
N VAL A 176 -4.90 -29.86 -12.10
CA VAL A 176 -5.76 -28.74 -12.50
C VAL A 176 -6.30 -27.96 -11.29
N GLY A 177 -5.87 -26.69 -11.19
CA GLY A 177 -6.44 -25.72 -10.25
C GLY A 177 -6.06 -25.93 -8.79
N LEU A 178 -5.06 -26.76 -8.48
CA LEU A 178 -4.64 -27.04 -7.11
C LEU A 178 -4.16 -25.77 -6.39
N GLN A 179 -3.27 -25.01 -7.02
CA GLN A 179 -2.78 -23.72 -6.49
C GLN A 179 -3.92 -22.72 -6.24
N ALA A 180 -4.90 -22.63 -7.15
CA ALA A 180 -6.04 -21.72 -6.98
C ALA A 180 -6.92 -22.09 -5.77
N ARG A 181 -7.09 -23.39 -5.49
CA ARG A 181 -7.81 -23.88 -4.31
C ARG A 181 -7.03 -23.59 -3.02
N LEU A 182 -5.73 -23.84 -3.02
CA LEU A 182 -4.83 -23.52 -1.91
C LEU A 182 -4.93 -22.03 -1.54
N MET A 183 -4.73 -21.13 -2.52
CA MET A 183 -4.86 -19.69 -2.32
C MET A 183 -6.24 -19.28 -1.78
N SER A 184 -7.31 -19.90 -2.29
CA SER A 184 -8.68 -19.61 -1.84
C SER A 184 -8.92 -19.98 -0.38
N GLN A 185 -8.34 -21.10 0.08
CA GLN A 185 -8.45 -21.56 1.45
C GLN A 185 -7.60 -20.70 2.39
N ALA A 186 -6.34 -20.46 2.02
CA ALA A 186 -5.40 -19.68 2.81
C ALA A 186 -5.88 -18.23 3.02
N LEU A 187 -6.24 -17.52 1.95
CA LEU A 187 -6.70 -16.13 2.04
C LEU A 187 -7.99 -15.99 2.86
N ARG A 188 -8.88 -17.01 2.84
CA ARG A 188 -10.08 -17.02 3.68
C ARG A 188 -9.75 -17.04 5.18
N LYS A 189 -8.67 -17.72 5.57
CA LYS A 189 -8.20 -17.80 6.95
C LYS A 189 -7.41 -16.56 7.36
N ILE A 190 -6.45 -16.16 6.52
CA ILE A 190 -5.46 -15.12 6.85
C ILE A 190 -6.08 -13.72 6.86
N THR A 191 -7.03 -13.41 5.97
CA THR A 191 -7.57 -12.03 5.84
C THR A 191 -8.19 -11.51 7.15
N GLY A 192 -8.88 -12.37 7.90
CA GLY A 192 -9.45 -11.98 9.19
C GLY A 192 -8.37 -11.65 10.23
N ARG A 193 -7.27 -12.42 10.23
CA ARG A 193 -6.14 -12.19 11.14
C ARG A 193 -5.35 -10.94 10.78
N LEU A 194 -5.11 -10.68 9.50
CA LEU A 194 -4.46 -9.44 9.04
C LEU A 194 -5.22 -8.22 9.57
N SER A 195 -6.55 -8.20 9.41
CA SER A 195 -7.37 -7.09 9.88
C SER A 195 -7.37 -6.94 11.40
N ALA A 196 -7.26 -8.04 12.15
CA ALA A 196 -7.26 -8.02 13.62
C ALA A 196 -5.91 -7.57 14.21
N THR A 197 -4.81 -7.83 13.49
CA THR A 197 -3.43 -7.58 13.95
C THR A 197 -2.83 -6.31 13.37
N GLY A 198 -3.45 -5.72 12.34
CA GLY A 198 -2.89 -4.58 11.63
C GLY A 198 -1.78 -4.95 10.65
N THR A 199 -1.42 -6.23 10.51
CA THR A 199 -0.39 -6.69 9.58
C THR A 199 -0.80 -6.48 8.13
N THR A 200 0.07 -5.85 7.32
CA THR A 200 -0.11 -5.73 5.87
C THR A 200 0.49 -6.94 5.16
N ALA A 201 -0.25 -7.57 4.26
CA ALA A 201 0.27 -8.66 3.43
C ALA A 201 0.44 -8.20 1.98
N ILE A 202 1.66 -8.21 1.47
CA ILE A 202 1.97 -7.95 0.06
C ILE A 202 2.20 -9.30 -0.65
N PHE A 203 1.41 -9.57 -1.68
CA PHE A 203 1.64 -10.67 -2.59
C PHE A 203 2.22 -10.13 -3.89
N ILE A 204 3.45 -10.54 -4.21
CA ILE A 204 4.03 -10.30 -5.53
C ILE A 204 3.50 -11.36 -6.48
N ASN A 205 3.14 -10.95 -7.70
CA ASN A 205 2.61 -11.86 -8.70
C ASN A 205 3.15 -11.56 -10.09
N GLN A 206 3.17 -12.59 -10.92
CA GLN A 206 3.61 -12.50 -12.31
C GLN A 206 2.41 -12.46 -13.25
N LEU A 207 2.61 -11.85 -14.41
CA LEU A 207 1.66 -11.93 -15.52
C LEU A 207 1.82 -13.27 -16.27
N ARG A 208 0.68 -13.79 -16.73
CA ARG A 208 0.55 -14.93 -17.65
C ARG A 208 -0.49 -14.56 -18.70
N GLU A 209 -0.45 -15.21 -19.85
CA GLU A 209 -1.46 -15.03 -20.89
C GLU A 209 -2.49 -16.17 -20.85
N LYS A 210 -3.77 -15.81 -20.96
CA LYS A 210 -4.83 -16.79 -21.13
C LYS A 210 -4.98 -17.13 -22.60
N ILE A 211 -4.71 -18.39 -22.94
CA ILE A 211 -4.90 -18.92 -24.30
C ILE A 211 -6.37 -18.81 -24.71
N GLY A 212 -6.63 -18.41 -25.95
CA GLY A 212 -7.97 -18.37 -26.55
C GLY A 212 -8.79 -17.10 -26.25
N VAL A 213 -8.17 -16.03 -25.77
CA VAL A 213 -8.79 -14.71 -25.64
C VAL A 213 -8.58 -13.91 -26.92
N PHE A 214 -9.63 -13.73 -27.71
CA PHE A 214 -9.59 -12.95 -28.97
C PHE A 214 -10.08 -11.50 -28.83
N PHE A 215 -10.64 -11.13 -27.67
CA PHE A 215 -11.15 -9.79 -27.38
C PHE A 215 -10.80 -9.37 -25.94
N GLY A 216 -10.31 -8.15 -25.77
CA GLY A 216 -9.80 -7.63 -24.50
C GLY A 216 -8.33 -8.01 -24.23
N SER A 217 -7.87 -7.77 -23.00
CA SER A 217 -6.50 -8.15 -22.60
C SER A 217 -6.43 -9.65 -22.28
N PRO A 218 -5.45 -10.39 -22.84
CA PRO A 218 -5.22 -11.80 -22.51
C PRO A 218 -4.51 -11.98 -21.15
N GLU A 219 -4.00 -10.90 -20.55
CA GLU A 219 -3.19 -10.97 -19.33
C GLU A 219 -4.01 -11.38 -18.09
N THR A 220 -3.45 -12.28 -17.31
CA THR A 220 -3.96 -12.69 -16.00
C THR A 220 -2.81 -12.90 -15.01
N THR A 221 -3.14 -12.93 -13.72
CA THR A 221 -2.21 -13.27 -12.64
C THR A 221 -2.38 -14.73 -12.22
N THR A 222 -1.33 -15.31 -11.60
CA THR A 222 -1.33 -16.70 -11.11
C THR A 222 -2.10 -16.84 -9.78
N GLY A 223 -2.33 -18.08 -9.31
CA GLY A 223 -3.04 -18.33 -8.05
C GLY A 223 -4.58 -18.22 -8.11
N GLY A 224 -5.15 -18.19 -9.32
CA GLY A 224 -6.60 -18.12 -9.53
C GLY A 224 -7.20 -16.73 -9.27
N LYS A 225 -8.50 -16.68 -8.94
CA LYS A 225 -9.23 -15.41 -8.75
C LYS A 225 -9.27 -14.93 -7.29
N ALA A 226 -8.94 -15.78 -6.32
CA ALA A 226 -9.12 -15.48 -4.90
C ALA A 226 -8.37 -14.19 -4.49
N LEU A 227 -7.08 -14.10 -4.82
CA LEU A 227 -6.26 -12.94 -4.50
C LEU A 227 -6.86 -11.65 -5.07
N LYS A 228 -7.38 -11.68 -6.30
CA LYS A 228 -8.05 -10.52 -6.91
C LYS A 228 -9.25 -10.02 -6.09
N PHE A 229 -9.97 -10.88 -5.39
CA PHE A 229 -11.12 -10.50 -4.57
C PHE A 229 -10.73 -10.05 -3.16
N TYR A 230 -9.81 -10.78 -2.52
CA TYR A 230 -9.34 -10.49 -1.16
C TYR A 230 -8.46 -9.23 -1.10
N ALA A 231 -7.65 -8.97 -2.13
CA ALA A 231 -6.82 -7.78 -2.21
C ALA A 231 -7.67 -6.51 -2.04
N SER A 232 -7.29 -5.64 -1.11
CA SER A 232 -7.87 -4.30 -0.96
C SER A 232 -7.28 -3.34 -1.97
N VAL A 233 -5.99 -3.49 -2.27
CA VAL A 233 -5.28 -2.73 -3.29
C VAL A 233 -4.63 -3.70 -4.27
N ARG A 234 -4.71 -3.40 -5.56
CA ARG A 234 -3.96 -4.12 -6.61
C ARG A 234 -3.22 -3.10 -7.47
N ILE A 235 -1.93 -3.34 -7.68
CA ILE A 235 -1.01 -2.44 -8.39
C ILE A 235 -0.42 -3.19 -9.58
N ASP A 236 -0.65 -2.68 -10.79
CA ASP A 236 -0.01 -3.13 -12.04
C ASP A 236 1.24 -2.28 -12.27
N ILE A 237 2.43 -2.88 -12.13
CA ILE A 237 3.71 -2.20 -12.26
C ILE A 237 4.38 -2.60 -13.57
N ARG A 238 4.76 -1.60 -14.37
CA ARG A 238 5.44 -1.79 -15.66
C ARG A 238 6.60 -0.83 -15.81
N ARG A 239 7.72 -1.33 -16.35
CA ARG A 239 8.76 -0.49 -16.92
C ARG A 239 8.22 0.18 -18.19
N ILE A 240 8.32 1.50 -18.28
CA ILE A 240 7.90 2.26 -19.46
C ILE A 240 9.09 2.83 -20.24
N GLU A 241 10.20 3.12 -19.58
CA GLU A 241 11.41 3.66 -20.22
C GLU A 241 12.67 3.19 -19.47
N THR A 242 13.79 3.10 -20.18
CA THR A 242 15.12 2.90 -19.56
C THR A 242 15.81 4.26 -19.43
N LEU A 243 16.15 4.62 -18.20
CA LEU A 243 16.88 5.85 -17.89
C LEU A 243 18.36 5.66 -18.25
N LYS A 244 18.96 6.67 -18.87
CA LYS A 244 20.35 6.64 -19.33
C LYS A 244 21.11 7.88 -18.88
N ASP A 245 22.38 7.69 -18.50
CA ASP A 245 23.38 8.75 -18.38
C ASP A 245 24.40 8.54 -19.50
N GLY A 246 24.34 9.41 -20.51
CA GLY A 246 25.04 9.21 -21.78
C GLY A 246 24.66 7.87 -22.44
N ALA A 247 25.62 6.96 -22.53
CA ALA A 247 25.42 5.62 -23.10
C ALA A 247 25.03 4.56 -22.06
N ASN A 248 25.19 4.84 -20.76
CA ASN A 248 25.03 3.85 -19.70
C ASN A 248 23.58 3.80 -19.20
N PRO A 249 22.94 2.63 -19.15
CA PRO A 249 21.63 2.48 -18.52
C PRO A 249 21.77 2.57 -17.00
N ILE A 250 21.13 3.56 -16.37
CA ILE A 250 21.25 3.84 -14.93
C ILE A 250 20.01 3.43 -14.13
N GLY A 251 18.89 3.14 -14.82
CA GLY A 251 17.66 2.75 -14.15
C GLY A 251 16.49 2.62 -15.11
N ASN A 252 15.28 2.57 -14.55
CA ASN A 252 14.03 2.43 -15.27
C ASN A 252 13.02 3.47 -14.80
N ARG A 253 12.33 4.11 -15.75
CA ARG A 253 11.07 4.79 -15.48
C ARG A 253 10.00 3.71 -15.34
N THR A 254 9.32 3.71 -14.22
CA THR A 254 8.32 2.71 -13.85
C THR A 254 6.97 3.38 -13.68
N ARG A 255 5.95 2.79 -14.29
CA ARG A 255 4.55 3.18 -14.12
C ARG A 255 3.83 2.16 -13.24
N ALA A 256 3.19 2.65 -12.19
CA ALA A 256 2.33 1.87 -11.30
C ALA A 256 0.88 2.34 -11.47
N LYS A 257 -0.01 1.41 -11.87
CA LYS A 257 -1.44 1.67 -11.99
C LYS A 257 -2.21 0.99 -10.88
N VAL A 258 -2.99 1.75 -10.12
CA VAL A 258 -3.84 1.20 -9.06
C VAL A 258 -5.12 0.62 -9.67
N VAL A 259 -5.07 -0.63 -10.13
CA VAL A 259 -6.20 -1.26 -10.86
C VAL A 259 -7.36 -1.67 -9.94
N LYS A 260 -7.13 -1.72 -8.63
CA LYS A 260 -8.16 -1.92 -7.61
C LYS A 260 -7.77 -1.15 -6.36
N ASN A 261 -8.73 -0.44 -5.78
CA ASN A 261 -8.57 0.25 -4.51
C ASN A 261 -9.91 0.21 -3.78
N LYS A 262 -9.93 -0.36 -2.57
CA LYS A 262 -11.10 -0.38 -1.67
C LYS A 262 -11.09 0.76 -0.65
N MET A 263 -10.01 1.54 -0.60
CA MET A 263 -9.78 2.58 0.41
C MET A 263 -10.00 3.99 -0.15
N ALA A 264 -9.76 4.18 -1.45
CA ALA A 264 -9.93 5.43 -2.18
C ALA A 264 -10.29 5.14 -3.66
N PRO A 265 -10.60 6.17 -4.48
CA PRO A 265 -10.90 5.97 -5.89
C PRO A 265 -9.79 5.20 -6.64
N PRO A 266 -10.12 4.13 -7.39
CA PRO A 266 -9.15 3.36 -8.15
C PRO A 266 -8.76 4.06 -9.48
N PHE A 267 -7.85 3.42 -10.22
CA PHE A 267 -7.40 3.74 -11.59
C PHE A 267 -6.47 4.93 -11.74
N LYS A 268 -6.12 5.61 -10.65
CA LYS A 268 -4.98 6.52 -10.62
C LYS A 268 -3.68 5.79 -11.02
N GLN A 269 -2.77 6.56 -11.59
CA GLN A 269 -1.46 6.09 -12.05
C GLN A 269 -0.39 6.96 -11.40
N ALA A 270 0.75 6.35 -11.14
CA ALA A 270 1.94 7.01 -10.66
C ALA A 270 3.11 6.62 -11.56
N GLU A 271 4.01 7.55 -11.78
CA GLU A 271 5.28 7.27 -12.43
C GLU A 271 6.42 7.69 -11.51
N PHE A 272 7.44 6.86 -11.44
CA PHE A 272 8.62 7.09 -10.62
C PHE A 272 9.82 6.35 -11.20
N ASP A 273 11.00 6.75 -10.79
CA ASP A 273 12.24 6.16 -11.27
C ASP A 273 12.74 5.10 -10.30
N ILE A 274 13.20 3.97 -10.83
CA ILE A 274 13.94 2.96 -10.10
C ILE A 274 15.38 2.96 -10.63
N LEU A 275 16.31 3.44 -9.84
CA LEU A 275 17.73 3.50 -10.14
C LEU A 275 18.42 2.19 -9.72
N TYR A 276 19.32 1.70 -10.57
CA TYR A 276 20.02 0.44 -10.29
C TYR A 276 20.96 0.59 -9.11
N GLY A 277 20.79 -0.27 -8.10
CA GLY A 277 21.59 -0.25 -6.88
C GLY A 277 21.19 0.83 -5.85
N GLU A 278 20.23 1.70 -6.15
CA GLU A 278 19.71 2.71 -5.22
C GLU A 278 18.22 2.51 -4.90
N GLY A 279 17.45 1.96 -5.84
CA GLY A 279 16.01 1.76 -5.66
C GLY A 279 15.16 2.90 -6.19
N ILE A 280 14.00 3.12 -5.56
CA ILE A 280 13.09 4.19 -5.90
C ILE A 280 13.76 5.53 -5.58
N SER A 281 13.81 6.39 -6.59
CA SER A 281 14.32 7.75 -6.48
C SER A 281 13.30 8.65 -5.80
N VAL A 282 13.48 8.89 -4.50
CA VAL A 282 12.59 9.74 -3.70
C VAL A 282 12.65 11.19 -4.18
N GLU A 283 13.86 11.72 -4.36
CA GLU A 283 14.12 13.10 -4.77
C GLU A 283 13.62 13.34 -6.20
N GLY A 284 13.79 12.35 -7.09
CA GLY A 284 13.25 12.43 -8.45
C GLY A 284 11.72 12.45 -8.46
N GLY A 285 11.08 11.66 -7.58
CA GLY A 285 9.64 11.67 -7.41
C GLY A 285 9.10 13.00 -6.86
N ILE A 286 9.78 13.57 -5.86
CA ILE A 286 9.44 14.89 -5.30
C ILE A 286 9.56 15.96 -6.37
N LEU A 287 10.67 16.00 -7.11
CA LEU A 287 10.90 16.97 -8.18
C LEU A 287 9.82 16.88 -9.27
N ASP A 288 9.49 15.67 -9.73
CA ASP A 288 8.49 15.48 -10.77
C ASP A 288 7.12 16.00 -10.32
N LEU A 289 6.68 15.64 -9.10
CA LEU A 289 5.43 16.13 -8.53
C LEU A 289 5.44 17.63 -8.29
N ALA A 290 6.57 18.19 -7.83
CA ALA A 290 6.70 19.63 -7.61
C ALA A 290 6.56 20.42 -8.93
N VAL A 291 7.06 19.87 -10.04
CA VAL A 291 6.88 20.46 -11.37
C VAL A 291 5.44 20.30 -11.87
N GLU A 292 4.84 19.12 -11.70
CA GLU A 292 3.46 18.85 -12.10
C GLU A 292 2.44 19.73 -11.36
N ASN A 293 2.78 20.20 -10.16
CA ASN A 293 1.91 21.02 -9.31
C ASN A 293 2.34 22.50 -9.24
N ASP A 294 3.16 22.96 -10.18
CA ASP A 294 3.62 24.35 -10.32
C ASP A 294 4.38 24.92 -9.10
N ILE A 295 4.91 24.05 -8.22
CA ILE A 295 5.77 24.43 -7.08
C ILE A 295 7.18 24.75 -7.59
N VAL A 296 7.72 23.91 -8.47
CA VAL A 296 8.99 24.14 -9.16
C VAL A 296 8.70 24.48 -10.62
N LYS A 297 9.19 25.62 -11.09
CA LYS A 297 9.00 26.08 -12.47
C LYS A 297 10.07 25.49 -13.37
N LYS A 298 9.67 24.96 -14.53
CA LYS A 298 10.57 24.44 -15.56
C LYS A 298 10.56 25.32 -16.81
N SER A 299 11.69 25.97 -17.11
CA SER A 299 11.90 26.81 -18.29
C SER A 299 12.93 26.16 -19.21
N GLY A 300 12.45 25.40 -20.20
CA GLY A 300 13.30 24.58 -21.07
C GLY A 300 14.00 23.48 -20.26
N ALA A 301 15.33 23.58 -20.14
CA ALA A 301 16.13 22.66 -19.34
C ALA A 301 16.37 23.14 -17.89
N TRP A 302 15.98 24.36 -17.55
CA TRP A 302 16.24 24.95 -16.23
C TRP A 302 15.07 24.75 -15.27
N PHE A 303 15.39 24.48 -14.00
CA PHE A 303 14.44 24.37 -12.91
C PHE A 303 14.66 25.52 -11.92
N THR A 304 13.56 26.15 -11.50
CA THR A 304 13.56 27.33 -10.64
C THR A 304 12.55 27.12 -9.52
N TYR A 305 12.96 27.41 -8.29
CA TYR A 305 12.13 27.33 -7.10
C TYR A 305 12.25 28.65 -6.33
N ASP A 306 11.11 29.25 -6.00
CA ASP A 306 11.03 30.55 -5.29
C ASP A 306 11.94 31.66 -5.84
N GLY A 307 12.08 31.73 -7.17
CA GLY A 307 12.94 32.70 -7.84
C GLY A 307 14.42 32.30 -7.92
N GLU A 308 14.86 31.29 -7.16
CA GLU A 308 16.20 30.74 -7.21
C GLU A 308 16.33 29.63 -8.26
N GLN A 309 17.47 29.61 -8.95
CA GLN A 309 17.74 28.63 -9.99
C GLN A 309 18.35 27.36 -9.39
N LEU A 310 17.56 26.29 -9.30
CA LEU A 310 18.01 25.00 -8.77
C LEU A 310 19.08 24.35 -9.67
N GLY A 311 18.92 24.46 -10.99
CA GLY A 311 19.93 23.94 -11.91
C GLY A 311 19.40 23.60 -13.30
N GLN A 312 20.32 23.16 -14.16
CA GLN A 312 20.04 22.74 -15.52
C GLN A 312 19.99 21.21 -15.61
N GLY A 313 18.87 20.68 -16.10
CA GLY A 313 18.65 19.26 -16.31
C GLY A 313 18.15 18.54 -15.05
N ARG A 314 17.20 17.62 -15.25
CA ARG A 314 16.52 16.88 -14.17
C ARG A 314 17.49 16.12 -13.27
N GLU A 315 18.50 15.49 -13.87
CA GLU A 315 19.51 14.70 -13.15
C GLU A 315 20.34 15.54 -12.17
N ASN A 316 20.74 16.74 -12.58
CA ASN A 316 21.53 17.63 -11.73
C ASN A 316 20.71 18.16 -10.56
N VAL A 317 19.44 18.52 -10.79
CA VAL A 317 18.54 18.98 -9.74
C VAL A 317 18.23 17.83 -8.77
N ARG A 318 18.05 16.59 -9.25
CA ARG A 318 17.90 15.43 -8.37
C ARG A 318 19.11 15.25 -7.45
N LYS A 319 20.33 15.37 -7.99
CA LYS A 319 21.56 15.29 -7.18
C LYS A 319 21.62 16.42 -6.15
N LEU A 320 21.26 17.64 -6.54
CA LEU A 320 21.16 18.77 -5.60
C LEU A 320 20.21 18.45 -4.44
N LEU A 321 19.02 17.92 -4.74
CA LEU A 321 18.05 17.54 -3.72
C LEU A 321 18.60 16.44 -2.80
N LYS A 322 19.26 15.44 -3.37
CA LYS A 322 19.91 14.37 -2.60
C LYS A 322 21.00 14.91 -1.66
N ASP A 323 21.73 15.91 -2.10
CA ASP A 323 22.81 16.56 -1.31
C ASP A 323 22.27 17.64 -0.35
N ASN A 324 21.00 18.03 -0.47
CA ASN A 324 20.34 19.04 0.37
C ASN A 324 19.01 18.52 0.95
N PRO A 325 19.06 17.79 2.09
CA PRO A 325 17.88 17.22 2.73
C PRO A 325 16.84 18.26 3.16
N GLU A 326 17.27 19.43 3.63
CA GLU A 326 16.37 20.50 4.09
C GLU A 326 15.45 20.98 2.96
N LEU A 327 16.05 21.27 1.79
CA LEU A 327 15.29 21.66 0.59
C LEU A 327 14.36 20.53 0.11
N THR A 328 14.82 19.27 0.21
CA THR A 328 14.02 18.11 -0.18
C THR A 328 12.80 17.94 0.71
N GLU A 329 12.96 18.08 2.03
CA GLU A 329 11.86 18.03 3.00
C GLU A 329 10.88 19.17 2.79
N GLU A 330 11.36 20.39 2.54
CA GLU A 330 10.51 21.55 2.25
C GLU A 330 9.65 21.32 0.99
N LEU A 331 10.27 20.88 -0.11
CA LEU A 331 9.54 20.57 -1.35
C LEU A 331 8.57 19.40 -1.15
N GLN A 332 8.97 18.38 -0.41
CA GLN A 332 8.11 17.24 -0.09
C GLN A 332 6.88 17.71 0.69
N TYR A 333 7.04 18.53 1.72
CA TYR A 333 5.95 19.09 2.50
C TYR A 333 4.97 19.85 1.60
N LYS A 334 5.47 20.80 0.78
CA LYS A 334 4.64 21.59 -0.14
C LYS A 334 3.89 20.70 -1.15
N VAL A 335 4.54 19.65 -1.66
CA VAL A 335 3.89 18.66 -2.54
C VAL A 335 2.77 17.92 -1.81
N LEU A 336 3.01 17.43 -0.60
CA LEU A 336 2.01 16.68 0.17
C LEU A 336 0.80 17.55 0.55
N VAL A 337 1.03 18.81 0.95
CA VAL A 337 -0.04 19.80 1.22
C VAL A 337 -0.85 20.05 -0.05
N LYS A 338 -0.18 20.32 -1.18
CA LYS A 338 -0.84 20.60 -2.46
C LYS A 338 -1.69 19.43 -2.97
N LEU A 339 -1.26 18.21 -2.68
CA LEU A 339 -1.99 16.98 -3.01
C LEU A 339 -3.11 16.63 -2.01
N GLY A 340 -3.25 17.40 -0.92
CA GLY A 340 -4.25 17.17 0.12
C GLY A 340 -4.01 15.90 0.94
N ILE A 341 -2.75 15.46 1.04
CA ILE A 341 -2.36 14.27 1.81
C ILE A 341 -2.13 14.63 3.28
N ILE A 342 -1.58 15.83 3.51
CA ILE A 342 -1.42 16.42 4.84
C ILE A 342 -2.13 17.77 4.86
N GLU A 343 -2.63 18.16 6.03
CA GLU A 343 -3.15 19.51 6.25
C GLU A 343 -1.97 20.47 6.43
N GLU A 344 -2.14 21.71 5.98
CA GLU A 344 -1.15 22.76 6.18
C GLU A 344 -1.15 23.13 7.67
N GLU A 345 -0.03 22.92 8.34
CA GLU A 345 0.14 23.45 9.69
C GLU A 345 0.12 24.98 9.61
N PRO A 346 -0.66 25.68 10.47
CA PRO A 346 -0.65 27.13 10.49
C PRO A 346 0.76 27.60 10.87
N THR A 347 1.45 28.24 9.94
CA THR A 347 2.74 28.89 10.20
C THR A 347 2.53 30.06 11.16
N GLU A 348 3.47 30.30 12.07
CA GLU A 348 3.40 31.38 13.08
C GLU A 348 3.20 32.78 12.44
N GLU A 349 3.54 32.97 11.17
CA GLU A 349 3.28 34.21 10.41
C GLU A 349 1.79 34.47 10.12
N ALA A 350 0.93 33.43 10.11
CA ALA A 350 -0.52 33.60 9.96
C ALA A 350 -1.22 33.95 11.28
N ALA A 351 -0.60 33.65 12.42
CA ALA A 351 -1.15 33.97 13.74
C ALA A 351 -1.01 35.46 14.12
N GLU A 352 -0.08 36.19 13.49
CA GLU A 352 0.07 37.64 13.72
C GLU A 352 -0.92 38.49 12.91
N VAL A 353 -1.53 37.94 11.85
CA VAL A 353 -2.45 38.70 10.97
C VAL A 353 -3.90 38.65 11.46
N GLU A 354 -4.30 37.61 12.20
CA GLU A 354 -5.64 37.54 12.85
C GLU A 354 -5.71 38.31 14.19
N GLY A 355 -4.59 38.86 14.68
CA GLY A 355 -4.52 39.60 15.94
C GLY A 355 -4.81 41.11 15.85
N THR A 356 -5.03 41.66 14.64
CA THR A 356 -5.29 43.10 14.47
C THR A 356 -6.41 43.37 13.45
N GLU A 357 -7.61 42.85 13.71
CA GLU A 357 -8.83 43.47 13.18
C GLU A 357 -9.55 44.20 14.32
N ASN A 358 -9.62 45.52 14.16
CA ASN A 358 -10.29 46.50 15.03
C ASN A 358 -11.59 45.95 15.64
N ASP A 359 -11.65 45.90 16.98
CA ASP A 359 -12.92 45.82 17.69
C ASP A 359 -13.65 47.18 17.54
N PRO A 360 -14.83 47.25 16.89
CA PRO A 360 -15.59 48.49 16.77
C PRO A 360 -16.22 48.98 18.09
N LEU A 361 -15.92 48.34 19.23
CA LEU A 361 -16.47 48.69 20.55
C LEU A 361 -15.52 49.53 21.42
N ASP A 362 -14.26 49.73 21.05
CA ASP A 362 -13.31 50.54 21.84
C ASP A 362 -13.46 52.07 21.64
N GLU A 363 -14.28 52.53 20.70
CA GLU A 363 -14.52 53.98 20.47
C GLU A 363 -15.69 54.58 21.30
N LEU A 364 -16.33 53.82 22.20
CA LEU A 364 -17.50 54.30 22.98
C LEU A 364 -17.25 54.50 24.48
N ALA A 365 -16.00 54.51 24.94
CA ALA A 365 -15.66 54.65 26.36
C ALA A 365 -15.00 55.99 26.76
N GLU A 366 -15.17 57.05 25.96
CA GLU A 366 -14.77 58.42 26.33
C GLU A 366 -15.97 59.38 26.37
N GLU A 367 -17.01 59.07 27.13
CA GLU A 367 -17.99 60.06 27.58
C GLU A 367 -18.90 59.51 28.69
N PHE A 368 -18.38 59.26 29.90
CA PHE A 368 -19.14 59.28 31.18
C PHE A 368 -18.23 59.48 32.39
#